data_AF-A0A1V5SR10-F1
#
_entry.id   AF-A0A1V5SR10-F1
#
_cell.length_a   1.000
_cell.length_b   1.000
_cell.length_c   1.000
_cell.angle_alpha   90.00
_cell.angle_beta   90.00
_cell.angle_gamma   90.00
#
_symmetry.space_group_name_H-M   'P 1'
#
loop_
_entity.id
_entity.type
_entity.pdbx_description
1 polymer ?
#
loop_
_entity_poly.entity_id
_entity_poly.type
_entity_poly.pdbx_seq_one_letter_code
_entity_poly.pdbx_strand_id
1 'polypeptide(L)'
;MKKNRICFVFVLALTIGFSGCAKKVDPEKPLEQIRKEAGAMSVAQLESYAQLYASEIEEQRAEIQKIQEKIKKMPLDKMFSNNFLQNDIKKIGRKAEALFERYIIYMEALKEKGGDTSGARLKTI
;
A
#
# COMPACT_ATOMS: atom_id res chain seq x y z
N MET A 1 -21.05 -35.37 42.53
CA MET A 1 -20.57 -36.42 41.61
C MET A 1 -19.97 -35.77 40.37
N LYS A 2 -18.76 -36.19 39.96
CA LYS A 2 -18.00 -35.96 38.69
C LYS A 2 -17.72 -34.49 38.30
N LYS A 3 -16.50 -33.90 38.38
CA LYS A 3 -15.10 -34.25 38.02
C LYS A 3 -14.78 -34.06 36.51
N ASN A 4 -13.62 -33.42 36.26
CA ASN A 4 -12.84 -33.20 35.01
C ASN A 4 -13.07 -31.83 34.33
N ARG A 5 -12.12 -30.85 34.27
CA ARG A 5 -10.69 -30.81 33.86
C ARG A 5 -10.41 -31.42 32.48
N ILE A 6 -10.00 -30.58 31.50
CA ILE A 6 -9.12 -30.80 30.33
C ILE A 6 -9.29 -29.55 29.42
N CYS A 7 -8.35 -28.59 29.40
CA CYS A 7 -7.11 -28.54 28.60
C CYS A 7 -7.34 -28.28 27.09
N PHE A 8 -7.01 -27.05 26.68
CA PHE A 8 -6.07 -26.75 25.59
C PHE A 8 -6.33 -27.40 24.22
N VAL A 9 -6.93 -26.67 23.28
CA VAL A 9 -6.40 -26.61 21.90
C VAL A 9 -6.65 -25.22 21.31
N PHE A 10 -5.55 -24.49 21.19
CA PHE A 10 -5.33 -23.33 20.34
C PHE A 10 -5.48 -23.78 18.87
N VAL A 11 -6.70 -23.78 18.32
CA VAL A 11 -6.89 -24.09 16.89
C VAL A 11 -6.73 -22.81 16.09
N LEU A 12 -5.46 -22.59 15.75
CA LEU A 12 -4.92 -21.79 14.68
C LEU A 12 -5.66 -22.09 13.35
N ALA A 13 -6.79 -21.45 13.10
CA ALA A 13 -7.39 -21.38 11.78
C ALA A 13 -6.79 -20.20 11.00
N LEU A 14 -5.50 -20.33 10.67
CA LEU A 14 -4.84 -19.56 9.61
C LEU A 14 -5.35 -20.06 8.24
N THR A 15 -6.63 -19.92 7.98
CA THR A 15 -7.14 -19.94 6.61
C THR A 15 -7.02 -18.53 6.06
N ILE A 16 -5.78 -18.10 5.82
CA ILE A 16 -5.54 -16.96 4.93
C ILE A 16 -5.92 -17.48 3.54
N GLY A 17 -7.18 -17.24 3.19
CA GLY A 17 -7.60 -17.25 1.81
C GLY A 17 -6.77 -16.20 1.09
N PHE A 18 -5.68 -16.64 0.46
CA PHE A 18 -5.04 -15.95 -0.65
C PHE A 18 -5.97 -16.06 -1.87
N SER A 19 -7.22 -15.59 -1.74
CA SER A 19 -8.03 -15.24 -2.88
C SER A 19 -7.43 -13.95 -3.42
N GLY A 20 -6.64 -14.10 -4.48
CA GLY A 20 -6.06 -13.02 -5.26
C GLY A 20 -7.14 -12.11 -5.82
N CYS A 21 -7.57 -11.16 -4.98
CA CYS A 21 -7.97 -9.84 -5.37
C CYS A 21 -7.04 -8.96 -4.55
N ALA A 22 -6.09 -8.29 -5.20
CA ALA A 22 -5.30 -7.26 -4.54
C ALA A 22 -6.30 -6.29 -3.88
N LYS A 23 -6.45 -6.38 -2.55
CA LYS A 23 -7.24 -5.40 -1.82
C LYS A 23 -6.51 -4.08 -2.00
N LYS A 24 -7.03 -3.25 -2.89
CA LYS A 24 -6.52 -1.89 -3.08
C LYS A 24 -6.54 -1.20 -1.73
N VAL A 25 -5.39 -0.70 -1.35
CA VAL A 25 -5.24 0.08 -0.12
C VAL A 25 -6.00 1.39 -0.28
N ASP A 26 -6.57 1.88 0.82
CA ASP A 26 -7.45 3.05 0.81
C ASP A 26 -6.62 4.34 0.99
N PRO A 27 -6.52 5.21 -0.03
CA PRO A 27 -5.79 6.46 0.03
C PRO A 27 -6.54 7.56 0.80
N GLU A 28 -7.79 7.35 1.23
CA GLU A 28 -8.60 8.34 1.95
C GLU A 28 -8.67 8.04 3.45
N LYS A 29 -8.31 6.82 3.86
CA LYS A 29 -8.30 6.40 5.27
C LYS A 29 -7.52 7.38 6.16
N PRO A 30 -8.09 7.93 7.25
CA PRO A 30 -7.41 8.94 8.05
C PRO A 30 -6.06 8.47 8.61
N LEU A 31 -5.04 9.34 8.57
CA LEU A 31 -3.68 9.01 9.05
C LEU A 31 -3.67 8.59 10.53
N GLU A 32 -4.46 9.24 11.38
CA GLU A 32 -4.57 8.89 12.80
C GLU A 32 -5.10 7.47 13.02
N GLN A 33 -6.05 7.04 12.20
CA GLN A 33 -6.54 5.67 12.25
C GLN A 33 -5.46 4.69 11.83
N ILE A 34 -4.69 5.01 10.78
CA ILE A 34 -3.58 4.19 10.31
C ILE A 34 -2.50 4.06 11.39
N ARG A 35 -2.11 5.17 12.05
CA ARG A 35 -1.15 5.16 13.17
C ARG A 35 -1.59 4.24 14.29
N LYS A 36 -2.86 4.34 14.72
CA LYS A 36 -3.41 3.49 15.76
C LYS A 36 -3.39 2.01 15.38
N GLU A 37 -3.80 1.69 14.15
CA GLU A 37 -3.79 0.33 13.65
C GLU A 37 -2.37 -0.24 13.55
N ALA A 38 -1.43 0.51 12.95
CA ALA A 38 -0.03 0.12 12.81
C ALA A 38 0.64 -0.13 14.18
N GLY A 39 0.37 0.70 15.18
CA GLY A 39 0.87 0.51 16.55
C GLY A 39 0.45 -0.84 17.16
N ALA A 40 -0.77 -1.30 16.86
CA ALA A 40 -1.31 -2.56 17.35
C ALA A 40 -0.92 -3.79 16.50
N MET A 41 -0.37 -3.61 15.30
CA MET A 41 -0.03 -4.70 14.39
C MET A 41 1.23 -5.46 14.81
N SER A 42 1.28 -6.73 14.44
CA SER A 42 2.51 -7.55 14.48
C SER A 42 3.48 -7.17 13.36
N VAL A 43 4.75 -7.56 13.49
CA VAL A 43 5.78 -7.35 12.46
C VAL A 43 5.33 -7.88 11.09
N ALA A 44 4.84 -9.11 11.02
CA ALA A 44 4.37 -9.72 9.77
C ALA A 44 3.19 -8.95 9.13
N GLN A 45 2.29 -8.39 9.94
CA GLN A 45 1.21 -7.54 9.43
C GLN A 45 1.76 -6.22 8.89
N LEU A 46 2.68 -5.59 9.60
CA LEU A 46 3.33 -4.34 9.17
C LEU A 46 4.08 -4.53 7.84
N GLU A 47 4.82 -5.62 7.69
CA GLU A 47 5.49 -5.99 6.44
C GLU A 47 4.49 -6.14 5.29
N SER A 48 3.41 -6.89 5.51
CA SER A 48 2.37 -7.11 4.50
C SER A 48 1.69 -5.81 4.09
N TYR A 49 1.32 -4.95 5.04
CA TYR A 49 0.71 -3.65 4.73
C TYR A 49 1.70 -2.73 4.03
N ALA A 50 2.95 -2.65 4.47
CA ALA A 50 3.97 -1.85 3.81
C ALA A 50 4.17 -2.31 2.34
N GLN A 51 4.19 -3.61 2.09
CA GLN A 51 4.27 -4.18 0.73
C GLN A 51 3.04 -3.85 -0.13
N LEU A 52 1.83 -3.91 0.44
CA LEU A 52 0.60 -3.56 -0.28
C LEU A 52 0.60 -2.09 -0.70
N TYR A 53 0.95 -1.18 0.22
CA TYR A 53 1.05 0.24 -0.11
C TYR A 53 2.18 0.51 -1.11
N ALA A 54 3.34 -0.12 -0.95
CA ALA A 54 4.44 0.00 -1.90
C ALA A 54 4.02 -0.43 -3.30
N SER A 55 3.31 -1.55 -3.42
CA SER A 55 2.82 -2.07 -4.70
C SER A 55 1.82 -1.12 -5.36
N GLU A 56 0.83 -0.60 -4.62
CA GLU A 56 -0.13 0.36 -5.19
C GLU A 56 0.55 1.67 -5.61
N ILE A 57 1.54 2.16 -4.87
CA ILE A 57 2.34 3.34 -5.25
C ILE A 57 3.08 3.10 -6.57
N GLU A 58 3.71 1.94 -6.74
CA GLU A 58 4.38 1.56 -7.99
C GLU A 58 3.39 1.43 -9.16
N GLU A 59 2.17 0.93 -8.92
CA GLU A 59 1.10 0.92 -9.94
C GLU A 59 0.71 2.35 -10.36
N GLN A 60 0.52 3.27 -9.42
CA GLN A 60 0.23 4.68 -9.73
C GLN A 60 1.38 5.32 -10.53
N ARG A 61 2.65 5.02 -10.19
CA ARG A 61 3.82 5.48 -10.95
C ARG A 61 3.83 4.93 -12.37
N ALA A 62 3.52 3.65 -12.55
CA ALA A 62 3.43 3.04 -13.87
C ALA A 62 2.30 3.66 -14.72
N GLU A 63 1.18 4.05 -14.11
CA GLU A 63 0.12 4.80 -14.81
C GLU A 63 0.60 6.19 -15.28
N ILE A 64 1.32 6.93 -14.44
CA ILE A 64 1.94 8.21 -14.84
C ILE A 64 2.89 8.00 -16.02
N GLN A 65 3.77 6.99 -15.95
CA GLN A 65 4.70 6.67 -17.04
C GLN A 65 3.95 6.36 -18.35
N LYS A 66 2.86 5.58 -18.29
CA LYS A 66 2.02 5.30 -19.47
C LYS A 66 1.43 6.57 -20.07
N ILE A 67 0.99 7.53 -19.25
CA ILE A 67 0.48 8.81 -19.73
C ILE A 67 1.60 9.65 -20.35
N GLN A 68 2.76 9.72 -19.72
CA GLN A 68 3.93 10.41 -20.26
C GLN A 68 4.36 9.84 -21.61
N GLU A 69 4.36 8.52 -21.79
CA GLU A 69 4.65 7.89 -23.07
C GLU A 69 3.60 8.22 -24.14
N LYS A 70 2.32 8.34 -23.78
CA LYS A 70 1.29 8.82 -24.70
C LYS A 70 1.54 10.27 -25.12
N ILE A 71 1.94 11.12 -24.19
CA ILE A 71 2.27 12.53 -24.45
C ILE A 71 3.48 12.63 -25.40
N LYS A 72 4.54 11.84 -25.17
CA LYS A 72 5.75 11.82 -26.02
C LYS A 72 5.46 11.42 -27.47
N LYS A 73 4.49 10.54 -27.70
CA LYS A 73 4.09 10.06 -29.03
C LYS A 73 3.10 10.99 -29.73
N MET A 74 2.66 12.06 -29.07
CA MET A 74 1.65 12.97 -29.59
C MET A 74 2.27 14.02 -30.54
N PRO A 75 1.56 14.43 -31.60
CA PRO A 75 1.93 15.61 -32.38
C PRO A 75 2.05 16.87 -31.50
N LEU A 76 3.05 17.72 -31.79
CA LEU A 76 3.35 18.93 -31.01
C LEU A 76 2.15 19.87 -30.87
N ASP A 77 1.33 20.01 -31.92
CA ASP A 77 0.11 20.82 -31.92
C ASP A 77 -0.92 20.35 -30.89
N LYS A 78 -0.99 19.03 -30.64
CA LYS A 78 -1.91 18.46 -29.65
C LYS A 78 -1.31 18.40 -28.25
N MET A 79 0.02 18.48 -28.12
CA MET A 79 0.71 18.49 -26.84
C MET A 79 0.32 19.71 -25.99
N PHE A 80 0.19 20.89 -26.60
CA PHE A 80 -0.19 22.11 -25.87
C PHE A 80 -1.69 22.15 -25.50
N SER A 81 -2.52 21.32 -26.12
CA SER A 81 -3.96 21.22 -25.84
C SER A 81 -4.32 20.13 -24.82
N ASN A 82 -3.34 19.36 -24.31
CA ASN A 82 -3.58 18.12 -23.58
C ASN A 82 -3.89 18.27 -22.07
N ASN A 83 -4.52 19.37 -21.66
CA ASN A 83 -4.85 19.69 -20.26
C ASN A 83 -5.49 18.52 -19.49
N PHE A 84 -6.26 17.66 -20.16
CA PHE A 84 -6.82 16.44 -19.60
C PHE A 84 -5.74 15.45 -19.10
N LEU A 85 -4.75 15.12 -19.93
CA LEU A 85 -3.67 14.18 -19.55
C LEU A 85 -2.80 14.75 -18.43
N GLN A 86 -2.59 16.06 -18.42
CA GLN A 86 -1.87 16.73 -17.33
C GLN A 86 -2.67 16.70 -16.02
N ASN A 87 -4.00 16.86 -16.09
CA ASN A 87 -4.87 16.72 -14.93
C ASN A 87 -4.91 15.28 -14.40
N ASP A 88 -4.88 14.28 -15.28
CA ASP A 88 -4.78 12.88 -14.90
C ASP A 88 -3.47 12.59 -14.16
N ILE A 89 -2.34 13.06 -14.69
CA ILE A 89 -1.03 12.95 -13.99
C ILE A 89 -1.10 13.59 -12.60
N LYS A 90 -1.68 14.78 -12.48
CA LYS A 90 -1.86 15.45 -11.17
C LYS A 90 -2.76 14.66 -10.22
N LYS A 91 -3.84 14.06 -10.73
CA LYS A 91 -4.78 13.26 -9.92
C LYS A 91 -4.10 11.98 -9.42
N ILE A 92 -3.42 11.27 -10.30
CA ILE A 92 -2.66 10.05 -9.96
C ILE A 92 -1.53 10.38 -8.99
N GLY A 93 -0.80 11.48 -9.23
CA GLY A 93 0.26 11.97 -8.34
C GLY A 93 -0.24 12.23 -6.92
N ARG A 94 -1.36 12.95 -6.76
CA ARG A 94 -1.99 13.17 -5.46
C ARG A 94 -2.40 11.88 -4.75
N LYS A 95 -2.92 10.90 -5.50
CA LYS A 95 -3.26 9.59 -4.94
C LYS A 95 -1.99 8.85 -4.48
N ALA A 96 -0.93 8.86 -5.28
CA ALA A 96 0.34 8.24 -4.94
C ALA A 96 0.98 8.89 -3.70
N GLU A 97 0.90 10.21 -3.56
CA GLU A 97 1.36 10.95 -2.38
C GLU A 97 0.57 10.56 -1.12
N ALA A 98 -0.77 10.54 -1.20
CA ALA A 98 -1.61 10.09 -0.08
C ALA A 98 -1.29 8.64 0.33
N LEU A 99 -1.04 7.74 -0.62
CA LEU A 99 -0.61 6.38 -0.32
C LEU A 99 0.78 6.35 0.33
N PHE A 100 1.69 7.22 -0.10
CA PHE A 100 3.05 7.30 0.45
C PHE A 100 3.07 7.76 1.91
N GLU A 101 2.24 8.73 2.29
CA GLU A 101 2.11 9.15 3.69
C GLU A 101 1.70 7.99 4.61
N ARG A 102 0.80 7.12 4.12
CA ARG A 102 0.31 5.94 4.85
C ARG A 102 1.36 4.84 4.89
N TYR A 103 2.06 4.63 3.77
CA TYR A 103 3.20 3.72 3.67
C TYR A 103 4.28 4.04 4.71
N ILE A 104 4.63 5.33 4.89
CA ILE A 104 5.62 5.77 5.88
C ILE A 104 5.24 5.28 7.28
N ILE A 105 3.97 5.42 7.68
CA ILE A 105 3.50 5.00 9.01
C ILE A 105 3.75 3.50 9.24
N TYR A 106 3.48 2.66 8.25
CA TYR A 106 3.74 1.21 8.36
C TYR A 106 5.24 0.91 8.41
N MET A 107 6.05 1.60 7.61
CA MET A 107 7.50 1.43 7.59
C MET A 107 8.18 1.88 8.89
N GLU A 108 7.71 2.99 9.48
CA GLU A 108 8.17 3.49 10.76
C GLU A 108 7.82 2.51 11.88
N ALA A 109 6.55 2.09 11.98
CA ALA A 109 6.13 1.10 12.96
C ALA A 109 6.89 -0.24 12.80
N LEU A 110 7.16 -0.66 11.56
CA LEU A 110 7.94 -1.87 11.28
C LEU A 110 9.37 -1.74 11.81
N LYS A 111 10.01 -0.60 11.52
CA LYS A 111 11.37 -0.29 11.98
C LYS A 111 11.44 -0.23 13.51
N GLU A 112 10.48 0.43 14.16
CA GLU A 112 10.40 0.53 15.62
C GLU A 112 10.28 -0.84 16.30
N LYS A 113 9.61 -1.80 15.65
CA LYS A 113 9.49 -3.18 16.13
C LYS A 113 10.65 -4.10 15.71
N GLY A 114 11.68 -3.55 15.06
CA GLY A 114 12.85 -4.31 14.61
C GLY A 114 12.60 -5.25 13.43
N GLY A 115 11.54 -5.03 12.66
CA GLY A 115 11.23 -5.83 11.47
C GLY A 115 12.04 -5.45 10.23
N ASP A 116 12.00 -6.29 9.20
CA ASP A 116 12.79 -6.07 7.99
C ASP A 116 12.08 -5.14 7.01
N THR A 117 12.67 -3.98 6.76
CA THR A 117 12.15 -2.98 5.82
C THR A 117 12.57 -3.21 4.38
N SER A 118 13.49 -4.16 4.12
CA SER A 118 14.06 -4.36 2.79
C SER A 118 13.02 -4.84 1.77
N GLY A 119 12.12 -5.74 2.19
CA GLY A 119 11.09 -6.34 1.33
C GLY A 119 9.93 -5.42 0.95
N ALA A 120 9.78 -4.26 1.60
CA ALA A 120 8.72 -3.29 1.34
C ALA A 120 9.25 -1.97 0.76
N ARG A 121 10.57 -1.83 0.59
CA ARG A 121 11.19 -0.60 0.11
C ARG A 121 10.77 -0.31 -1.33
N LEU A 122 10.19 0.88 -1.55
CA LEU A 122 9.93 1.41 -2.89
C LEU A 122 11.20 1.44 -3.73
N LYS A 123 11.09 1.10 -5.02
CA LYS A 123 12.23 1.14 -5.93
C LYS A 123 12.52 2.61 -6.27
N THR A 124 13.78 3.00 -6.10
CA THR A 124 14.26 4.27 -6.65
C THR A 124 14.41 4.09 -8.15
N ILE A 125 13.84 5.02 -8.92
CA ILE A 125 13.96 5.08 -10.38
C ILE A 125 15.26 5.78 -10.75
#